data_AF-A0A5E4FSQ0-F1
#
_entry.id   AF-A0A5E4FSQ0-F1
#
_cell.length_a   1.000
_cell.length_b   1.000
_cell.length_c   1.000
_cell.angle_alpha   90.00
_cell.angle_beta   90.00
_cell.angle_gamma   90.00
#
_symmetry.space_group_name_H-M   'P 1'
#
loop_
_entity.id
_entity.type
_entity.pdbx_description
1 polymer ?
#
loop_
_entity_poly.entity_id
_entity_poly.type
_entity_poly.pdbx_seq_one_letter_code
_entity_poly.pdbx_strand_id
1 'polypeptide(L)'
;MLAKQAWRIIHRPESLLARILHAKYFPTRTFFIAQPGMRPSCMWKSLLAAKEVIIRGSRKEDHSQIGYILEDIKELMRTQPGSKFACIRGQANVTAHRLAQFVLSCDVRVEWFEKPPDII
;
A
#
# COMPACT_ATOMS: atom_id res chain seq x y z
N MET A 1 3.71 -10.27 7.09
CA MET A 1 2.58 -10.68 7.97
C MET A 1 2.32 -9.67 9.10
N LEU A 2 3.31 -9.28 9.90
CA LEU A 2 3.13 -8.33 11.03
C LEU A 2 2.83 -6.88 10.61
N ALA A 3 3.51 -6.35 9.58
CA ALA A 3 3.19 -5.02 9.03
C ALA A 3 1.73 -4.91 8.58
N LYS A 4 1.16 -5.98 8.01
CA LYS A 4 -0.25 -6.05 7.63
C LYS A 4 -1.19 -6.03 8.84
N GLN A 5 -0.79 -6.66 9.95
CA GLN A 5 -1.55 -6.61 11.20
C GLN A 5 -1.49 -5.23 11.85
N ALA A 6 -0.30 -4.63 11.96
CA ALA A 6 -0.12 -3.25 12.42
C ALA A 6 -0.93 -2.27 11.54
N TRP A 7 -0.88 -2.42 10.22
CA TRP A 7 -1.68 -1.64 9.27
C TRP A 7 -3.18 -1.75 9.52
N ARG A 8 -3.69 -2.97 9.79
CA ARG A 8 -5.10 -3.19 10.12
C ARG A 8 -5.49 -2.52 11.44
N ILE A 9 -4.63 -2.57 12.45
CA ILE A 9 -4.89 -1.90 13.74
C ILE A 9 -4.96 -0.38 13.55
N ILE A 10 -4.10 0.18 12.70
CA ILE A 10 -4.10 1.60 12.35
C ILE A 10 -5.39 2.00 11.62
N HIS A 11 -5.82 1.23 10.62
CA HIS A 11 -6.94 1.61 9.74
C HIS A 11 -8.31 1.12 10.21
N ARG A 12 -8.35 0.18 11.17
CA ARG A 12 -9.59 -0.36 11.76
C ARG A 12 -9.48 -0.39 13.29
N PRO A 13 -9.50 0.78 13.94
CA PRO A 13 -9.38 0.90 15.40
C PRO A 13 -10.54 0.19 16.13
N GLU A 14 -11.71 0.06 15.50
CA GLU A 14 -12.88 -0.61 16.07
C GLU A 14 -12.79 -2.15 16.07
N SER A 15 -11.80 -2.72 15.39
CA SER A 15 -11.63 -4.18 15.40
C SER A 15 -11.36 -4.69 16.82
N LEU A 16 -11.91 -5.86 17.16
CA LEU A 16 -11.73 -6.46 18.48
C LEU A 16 -10.25 -6.54 18.89
N LEU A 17 -9.38 -6.93 17.96
CA LEU A 17 -7.94 -6.97 18.16
C LEU A 17 -7.38 -5.59 18.51
N ALA A 18 -7.76 -4.54 17.78
CA ALA A 18 -7.29 -3.18 18.04
C ALA A 18 -7.77 -2.68 19.41
N ARG A 19 -9.03 -2.93 19.77
CA ARG A 19 -9.60 -2.54 21.09
C ARG A 19 -8.92 -3.26 22.25
N ILE A 20 -8.67 -4.57 22.13
CA ILE A 20 -7.94 -5.36 23.16
C ILE A 20 -6.52 -4.81 23.33
N LEU A 21 -5.82 -4.56 22.22
CA LEU A 21 -4.46 -4.03 22.26
C LEU A 21 -4.42 -2.59 22.81
N HIS A 22 -5.41 -1.77 22.46
CA HIS A 22 -5.56 -0.42 22.99
C HIS A 22 -5.71 -0.46 24.52
N ALA A 23 -6.68 -1.22 25.03
CA ALA A 23 -6.91 -1.36 26.46
C ALA A 23 -5.67 -1.87 27.23
N LYS A 24 -4.92 -2.80 26.63
CA LYS A 24 -3.77 -3.44 27.30
C LYS A 24 -2.47 -2.64 27.22
N TYR A 25 -2.18 -2.01 26.08
CA TYR A 25 -0.85 -1.46 25.78
C TYR A 25 -0.82 0.05 25.55
N PHE A 26 -1.95 0.67 25.19
CA PHE A 26 -2.01 2.11 24.92
C PHE A 26 -3.39 2.71 25.24
N PRO A 27 -3.90 2.61 26.49
CA PRO A 27 -5.28 2.97 26.82
C PRO A 27 -5.58 4.47 26.72
N THR A 28 -4.57 5.32 26.83
CA THR A 28 -4.70 6.78 26.81
C THR A 28 -4.03 7.42 25.59
N ARG A 29 -3.56 6.59 24.64
CA ARG A 29 -2.67 7.01 23.56
C ARG A 29 -3.11 6.39 22.25
N THR A 30 -2.64 6.92 21.12
CA THR A 30 -2.85 6.26 19.83
C THR A 30 -1.75 5.23 19.58
N PHE A 31 -2.02 4.25 18.71
CA PHE A 31 -1.05 3.23 18.33
C PHE A 31 0.28 3.82 17.82
N PHE A 32 0.24 4.96 17.13
CA PHE A 32 1.43 5.64 16.60
C PHE A 32 2.39 6.12 17.70
N ILE A 33 1.85 6.71 18.77
CA ILE A 33 2.64 7.24 19.91
C ILE A 33 2.81 6.20 21.04
N ALA A 34 2.30 4.98 20.85
CA ALA A 34 2.44 3.91 21.82
C ALA A 34 3.92 3.51 21.98
N GLN A 35 4.36 3.38 23.22
CA GLN A 35 5.73 3.03 23.59
C GLN A 35 5.78 1.65 24.25
N PRO A 36 6.93 0.97 24.24
CA PRO A 36 7.09 -0.24 25.03
C PRO A 36 7.01 0.10 26.52
N GLY A 37 6.02 -0.46 27.22
CA GLY A 37 5.94 -0.38 28.69
C GLY A 37 7.02 -1.24 29.37
N MET A 38 7.00 -1.32 30.70
CA MET A 38 8.05 -2.01 31.48
C MET A 38 8.21 -3.51 31.17
N ARG A 39 7.12 -4.22 30.85
CA ARG A 39 7.16 -5.66 30.52
C ARG A 39 6.30 -5.98 29.29
N PRO A 40 6.76 -5.60 28.09
CA PRO A 40 6.00 -5.81 26.89
C PRO A 40 6.11 -7.26 26.43
N SER A 41 5.00 -7.83 25.98
CA SER A 41 5.00 -9.18 25.40
C SER A 41 5.83 -9.21 24.11
N CYS A 42 6.35 -10.38 23.75
CA CYS A 42 7.09 -10.54 22.48
C CYS A 42 6.27 -10.07 21.29
N MET A 43 4.96 -10.39 21.26
CA MET A 43 4.05 -9.92 20.23
C MET A 43 3.97 -8.38 20.18
N TRP A 44 3.88 -7.70 21.32
CA TRP A 44 3.84 -6.23 21.36
C TRP A 44 5.15 -5.60 20.87
N LYS A 45 6.30 -6.17 21.23
CA LYS A 45 7.61 -5.73 20.71
C LYS A 45 7.69 -5.87 19.19
N SER A 46 7.27 -7.01 18.65
CA SER A 46 7.22 -7.24 17.20
C SER A 46 6.26 -6.30 16.49
N LEU A 47 5.13 -5.96 17.11
CA LEU A 47 4.16 -5.03 16.56
C LEU A 47 4.67 -3.57 16.57
N LEU A 48 5.40 -3.17 17.62
CA LEU A 48 6.08 -1.87 17.66
C LEU A 48 7.21 -1.78 16.62
N ALA A 49 7.96 -2.85 16.40
CA ALA A 49 8.94 -2.89 15.32
C ALA A 49 8.28 -2.75 13.94
N ALA A 50 7.17 -3.44 13.70
CA ALA A 50 6.39 -3.31 12.47
C ALA A 50 5.80 -1.90 12.30
N LYS A 51 5.35 -1.27 13.39
CA LYS A 51 4.90 0.13 13.41
C LYS A 51 6.01 1.06 12.93
N GLU A 52 7.23 0.89 13.42
CA GLU A 52 8.38 1.72 13.04
C GLU A 52 8.70 1.60 11.55
N VAL A 53 8.61 0.38 10.99
CA VAL A 53 8.77 0.16 9.54
C VAL A 53 7.69 0.90 8.75
N ILE A 54 6.43 0.84 9.18
CA ILE A 54 5.32 1.55 8.52
C ILE A 54 5.54 3.06 8.58
N ILE A 55 5.92 3.60 9.74
CA ILE A 55 6.17 5.03 9.91
C ILE A 55 7.33 5.49 9.01
N ARG A 56 8.44 4.74 8.99
CA ARG A 56 9.59 5.05 8.13
C ARG A 56 9.25 5.01 6.64
N GLY A 57 8.52 3.98 6.21
CA GLY A 57 8.04 3.87 4.83
C GLY A 57 7.01 4.92 4.43
N SER A 58 6.31 5.51 5.40
CA SER A 58 5.34 6.59 5.15
C SER A 58 5.97 7.98 5.15
N ARG A 59 7.20 8.14 5.67
CA ARG A 59 7.86 9.44 5.91
C ARG A 59 9.03 9.76 5.01
N LYS A 60 9.49 8.82 4.17
CA LYS A 60 10.60 9.07 3.26
C LYS A 60 10.08 9.22 1.84
N GLU A 61 10.56 10.25 1.17
CA GLU A 61 10.70 10.27 -0.28
C GLU A 61 11.46 8.99 -0.65
N ASP A 62 10.74 8.02 -1.18
CA ASP A 62 11.33 6.80 -1.69
C ASP A 62 12.00 7.18 -3.01
N HIS A 63 13.33 7.28 -2.99
CA HIS A 63 14.13 7.62 -4.17
C HIS A 63 14.47 6.37 -5.00
N SER A 64 13.89 5.21 -4.67
CA SER A 64 13.99 4.04 -5.53
C SER A 64 13.16 4.25 -6.80
N GLN A 65 13.42 3.44 -7.82
CA GLN A 65 12.63 3.45 -9.06
C GLN A 65 11.13 3.23 -8.79
N ILE A 66 10.79 2.40 -7.79
CA ILE A 66 9.39 2.18 -7.38
C ILE A 66 8.82 3.46 -6.74
N GLY A 67 9.63 4.16 -5.94
CA GLY A 67 9.23 5.41 -5.32
C GLY A 67 8.91 6.52 -6.31
N TYR A 68 9.71 6.71 -7.36
CA TYR A 68 9.40 7.66 -8.44
C TYR A 68 8.08 7.31 -9.15
N ILE A 69 7.86 6.03 -9.48
CA ILE A 69 6.59 5.58 -10.07
C ILE A 69 5.41 5.88 -9.13
N LEU A 70 5.58 5.69 -7.83
CA LEU A 70 4.54 6.01 -6.84
C LEU A 70 4.26 7.51 -6.77
N GLU A 71 5.28 8.37 -6.85
CA GLU A 71 5.09 9.82 -6.91
C GLU A 71 4.39 10.25 -8.19
N ASP A 72 4.75 9.69 -9.34
CA ASP A 72 4.06 9.96 -10.61
C ASP A 72 2.59 9.53 -10.55
N ILE A 73 2.29 8.36 -9.96
CA ILE A 73 0.91 7.89 -9.75
C ILE A 73 0.16 8.85 -8.82
N LYS A 74 0.78 9.30 -7.72
CA LYS A 74 0.16 10.27 -6.80
C LYS A 74 -0.12 11.59 -7.50
N GLU A 75 0.78 12.08 -8.34
CA GLU A 75 0.59 13.32 -9.09
C GLU A 75 -0.56 13.17 -10.10
N LEU A 76 -0.60 12.06 -10.83
CA LEU A 76 -1.69 11.74 -11.75
C LEU A 76 -3.04 11.59 -11.00
N MET A 77 -3.03 11.09 -9.77
CA MET A 77 -4.23 11.06 -8.92
C MET A 77 -4.72 12.46 -8.54
N ARG A 78 -3.83 13.43 -8.36
CA ARG A 78 -4.22 14.81 -8.04
C ARG A 78 -4.92 15.50 -9.21
N THR A 79 -4.56 15.16 -10.45
CA THR A 79 -5.16 15.76 -11.65
C THR A 79 -6.57 15.26 -11.94
N GLN A 80 -6.98 14.12 -11.37
CA GLN A 80 -8.32 13.55 -11.54
C GLN A 80 -9.00 13.21 -10.20
N PRO A 81 -9.49 14.22 -9.46
CA PRO A 81 -10.27 13.98 -8.25
C PRO A 81 -11.57 13.25 -8.58
N GLY A 82 -11.72 12.02 -8.07
CA GLY A 82 -12.89 11.17 -8.26
C GLY A 82 -12.59 9.76 -8.79
N SER A 83 -11.40 9.57 -9.37
CA SER A 83 -10.95 8.27 -9.88
C SER A 83 -10.57 7.32 -8.73
N LYS A 84 -11.06 6.07 -8.79
CA LYS A 84 -10.72 5.02 -7.82
C LYS A 84 -9.94 3.92 -8.51
N PHE A 85 -8.77 3.58 -7.98
CA PHE A 85 -8.03 2.41 -8.40
C PHE A 85 -8.58 1.17 -7.69
N ALA A 86 -8.91 0.15 -8.48
CA ALA A 86 -9.31 -1.16 -7.97
C ALA A 86 -8.33 -2.22 -8.49
N CYS A 87 -7.99 -3.18 -7.64
CA CYS A 87 -7.33 -4.40 -8.10
C CYS A 87 -8.38 -5.24 -8.83
N ILE A 88 -8.40 -5.14 -10.16
CA ILE A 88 -9.28 -5.94 -11.00
C ILE A 88 -8.69 -7.35 -11.05
N ARG A 89 -9.51 -8.37 -10.79
CA ARG A 89 -9.15 -9.78 -11.05
C ARG A 89 -9.85 -10.21 -12.33
N GLY A 90 -9.09 -10.76 -13.29
CA GLY A 90 -9.67 -11.32 -14.51
C GLY A 90 -8.92 -10.98 -15.79
N GLN A 91 -9.63 -11.10 -16.92
CA GLN A 91 -9.08 -10.96 -18.28
C GLN A 91 -8.37 -9.63 -18.54
N ALA A 92 -8.79 -8.51 -17.92
CA ALA A 92 -8.14 -7.21 -18.12
C ALA A 92 -6.63 -7.23 -17.77
N ASN A 93 -6.23 -7.92 -16.70
CA ASN A 93 -4.81 -8.05 -16.35
C ASN A 93 -4.07 -8.98 -17.32
N VAL A 94 -4.76 -9.99 -17.86
CA VAL A 94 -4.19 -10.90 -18.87
C VAL A 94 -3.94 -10.12 -20.17
N THR A 95 -4.88 -9.27 -20.58
CA THR A 95 -4.73 -8.38 -21.73
C THR A 95 -3.60 -7.39 -21.51
N ALA A 96 -3.57 -6.70 -20.36
CA ALA A 96 -2.49 -5.78 -20.02
C ALA A 96 -1.12 -6.47 -20.01
N HIS A 97 -1.03 -7.70 -19.47
CA HIS A 97 0.19 -8.49 -19.47
C HIS A 97 0.62 -8.89 -20.89
N ARG A 98 -0.31 -9.34 -21.73
CA ARG A 98 -0.04 -9.68 -23.14
C ARG A 98 0.42 -8.47 -23.94
N LEU A 99 -0.16 -7.30 -23.69
CA LEU A 99 0.27 -6.04 -24.31
C LEU A 99 1.68 -5.66 -23.86
N ALA A 100 1.99 -5.75 -22.56
CA ALA A 100 3.34 -5.48 -22.07
C ALA A 100 4.37 -6.43 -22.68
N GLN A 101 4.03 -7.72 -22.85
CA GLN A 101 4.87 -8.71 -23.53
C GLN A 101 5.03 -8.39 -25.02
N PHE A 102 3.96 -7.98 -25.71
CA PHE A 102 4.02 -7.58 -27.11
C PHE A 102 4.95 -6.39 -27.32
N VAL A 103 4.89 -5.38 -26.45
CA VAL A 103 5.78 -4.21 -26.50
C VAL A 103 7.25 -4.60 -26.35
N LEU A 104 7.59 -5.61 -25.54
CA LEU A 104 8.96 -6.11 -25.42
C LEU A 104 9.47 -6.81 -26.69
N SER A 105 8.56 -7.33 -27.51
CA SER A 105 8.88 -7.97 -28.80
C SER A 105 8.79 -7.02 -30.00
N CYS A 106 8.28 -5.81 -29.81
CA CYS A 106 8.13 -4.81 -30.87
C CYS A 106 9.30 -3.84 -30.88
N ASP A 107 10.00 -3.78 -32.01
CA ASP A 107 11.06 -2.79 -32.27
C ASP A 107 10.50 -1.44 -32.77
N VAL A 108 9.17 -1.30 -32.81
CA VAL A 108 8.46 -0.11 -33.30
C VAL A 108 7.73 0.55 -32.13
N ARG A 109 7.89 1.88 -32.02
CA ARG A 109 7.20 2.70 -31.02
C ARG A 109 5.71 2.76 -31.36
N VAL A 110 4.86 2.11 -30.55
CA VAL A 110 3.41 2.12 -30.72
C VAL A 110 2.78 3.02 -29.66
N GLU A 111 2.09 4.07 -30.10
CA GLU A 111 1.28 4.94 -29.24
C GLU A 111 -0.18 4.49 -29.32
N TRP A 112 -0.84 4.37 -28.17
CA TRP A 112 -2.22 3.91 -28.10
C TRP A 112 -3.17 5.11 -28.07
N PHE A 113 -3.95 5.29 -29.14
CA PHE A 113 -5.05 6.24 -29.18
C PHE A 113 -6.29 5.70 -28.46
N GLU A 114 -7.18 6.61 -28.05
CA GLU A 114 -8.35 6.48 -27.16
C GLU A 114 -9.33 5.30 -27.39
N LYS A 115 -9.13 4.44 -28.40
CA LYS A 115 -9.96 3.26 -28.67
C LYS A 115 -9.17 1.95 -28.57
N PRO A 116 -9.68 0.95 -27.84
CA PRO A 116 -9.05 -0.35 -27.77
C PRO A 116 -9.03 -1.05 -29.16
N PRO A 117 -7.97 -1.79 -29.51
CA PRO A 117 -7.89 -2.53 -30.76
C PRO A 117 -8.92 -3.66 -30.77
N ASP A 118 -9.41 -3.97 -31.96
CA ASP A 118 -10.45 -4.98 -32.23
C ASP A 118 -10.05 -6.43 -31.91
N ILE A 119 -8.88 -6.63 -31.30
CA ILE A 119 -8.35 -7.95 -30.88
C ILE A 119 -8.89 -8.34 -29.48
N ILE A 120 -9.87 -7.59 -28.96
CA ILE A 120 -10.61 -7.87 -27.72
C ILE A 120 -12.04 -8.26 -28.06
#